data_AF-A0A519W5E4-F1
#
_entry.id   AF-A0A519W5E4-F1
#
_cell.length_a   1.000
_cell.length_b   1.000
_cell.length_c   1.000
_cell.angle_alpha   90.00
_cell.angle_beta   90.00
_cell.angle_gamma   90.00
#
_symmetry.space_group_name_H-M   'P 1'
#
loop_
_entity.id
_entity.type
_entity.pdbx_description
1 polymer ?
#
loop_
_entity_poly.entity_id
_entity_poly.type
_entity_poly.pdbx_seq_one_letter_code
_entity_poly.pdbx_strand_id
1 'polypeptide(L)'
;MNKHIKKIAIVGPESTGKSTITQQLARHYHALWVPEYARYYCAALTRPCDLQDEINMFHGQCALEESILTISDGELLFCDTTFLTVKIWSDEMFGETPSVVLEALPH
;
A
#
# COMPACT_ATOMS: atom_id res chain seq x y z
N MET A 1 27.25 -3.17 2.46
CA MET A 1 26.56 -2.66 3.66
C MET A 1 25.08 -2.99 3.50
N ASN A 2 24.48 -3.78 4.40
CA ASN A 2 23.03 -3.94 4.41
C ASN A 2 22.43 -2.58 4.81
N LYS A 3 21.94 -1.83 3.82
CA LYS A 3 21.30 -0.54 4.06
C LYS A 3 19.91 -0.82 4.62
N HIS A 4 19.71 -0.53 5.90
CA HIS A 4 18.42 -0.70 6.54
C HIS A 4 17.51 0.48 6.18
N ILE A 5 16.65 0.31 5.17
CA ILE A 5 15.66 1.32 4.76
C ILE A 5 14.49 1.30 5.75
N LYS A 6 14.09 2.46 6.26
CA LYS A 6 12.89 2.61 7.09
C LYS A 6 11.69 2.92 6.20
N LYS A 7 10.69 2.05 6.21
CA LYS A 7 9.41 2.29 5.54
C LYS A 7 8.49 3.11 6.46
N ILE A 8 7.93 4.20 5.93
CA ILE A 8 6.97 5.06 6.62
C ILE A 8 5.65 5.01 5.85
N ALA A 9 4.65 4.39 6.47
CA ALA A 9 3.32 4.28 5.90
C ALA A 9 2.44 5.47 6.29
N ILE A 10 1.72 6.02 5.32
CA ILE A 10 0.67 7.02 5.52
C ILE A 10 -0.65 6.30 5.34
N VAL A 11 -1.39 6.14 6.44
CA VAL A 11 -2.66 5.40 6.48
C VAL A 11 -3.83 6.31 6.85
N GLY A 12 -5.02 5.98 6.38
CA GLY A 12 -6.25 6.71 6.65
C GLY A 12 -7.31 6.51 5.56
N PRO A 13 -8.53 7.06 5.73
CA PRO A 13 -9.62 6.95 4.76
C PRO A 13 -9.31 7.59 3.40
N GLU A 14 -10.08 7.27 2.36
CA GLU A 14 -9.98 7.91 1.04
C GLU A 14 -10.22 9.41 1.15
N SER A 15 -9.65 10.17 0.22
CA SER A 15 -9.87 11.62 0.10
C SER A 15 -9.45 12.46 1.33
N THR A 16 -8.58 11.93 2.18
CA THR A 16 -8.00 12.63 3.34
C THR A 16 -6.62 13.25 3.08
N GLY A 17 -6.16 13.25 1.82
CA GLY A 17 -4.90 13.88 1.41
C GLY A 17 -3.64 13.00 1.55
N LYS A 18 -3.78 11.70 1.82
CA LYS A 18 -2.65 10.74 1.97
C LYS A 18 -1.64 10.81 0.82
N SER A 19 -2.09 10.68 -0.42
CA SER A 19 -1.19 10.75 -1.59
C SER A 19 -0.45 12.07 -1.68
N THR A 20 -1.14 13.16 -1.36
CA THR A 20 -0.56 14.50 -1.39
C THR A 20 0.55 14.61 -0.36
N ILE A 21 0.31 14.22 0.89
CA ILE A 21 1.32 14.32 1.96
C ILE A 21 2.46 13.31 1.75
N THR A 22 2.19 12.09 1.26
CA THR A 22 3.23 11.10 0.94
C THR A 22 4.19 11.62 -0.12
N GLN A 23 3.67 12.20 -1.20
CA GLN A 23 4.51 12.79 -2.25
C GLN A 23 5.29 14.01 -1.73
N GLN A 24 4.69 14.84 -0.87
CA GLN A 24 5.35 15.99 -0.28
C GLN A 24 6.49 15.57 0.66
N LEU A 25 6.27 14.55 1.50
CA LEU A 25 7.29 13.99 2.39
C LEU A 25 8.44 13.40 1.58
N ALA A 26 8.14 12.59 0.57
CA ALA A 26 9.16 12.00 -0.31
C ALA A 26 10.03 13.07 -0.98
N ARG A 27 9.41 14.15 -1.48
CA ARG A 27 10.15 15.30 -2.04
C ARG A 27 11.00 16.02 -0.99
N HIS A 28 10.46 16.26 0.20
CA HIS A 28 11.16 16.97 1.27
C HIS A 28 12.40 16.21 1.77
N TYR A 29 12.30 14.89 1.89
CA TYR A 29 13.38 14.03 2.37
C TYR A 29 14.27 13.46 1.25
N HIS A 30 14.05 13.87 -0.01
CA HIS A 30 14.75 13.33 -1.18
C HIS A 30 14.70 11.79 -1.24
N ALA A 31 13.53 11.22 -0.96
CA ALA A 31 13.27 9.79 -0.90
C ALA A 31 12.28 9.34 -1.98
N LEU A 32 12.26 8.04 -2.27
CA LEU A 32 11.21 7.43 -3.10
C LEU A 32 9.91 7.24 -2.32
N TRP A 33 8.83 7.00 -3.05
CA TRP A 33 7.53 6.68 -2.47
C TRP A 33 6.77 5.63 -3.28
N VAL A 34 5.91 4.88 -2.59
CA VAL A 34 5.04 3.84 -3.12
C VAL A 34 3.63 4.38 -3.24
N PRO A 35 3.01 4.35 -4.45
CA PRO A 35 1.62 4.75 -4.62
C PRO A 35 0.62 3.64 -4.25
N GLU A 36 -0.64 4.03 -4.13
CA GLU A 36 -1.71 3.15 -3.69
C GLU A 36 -2.14 2.26 -4.85
N TYR A 37 -1.83 0.97 -4.77
CA TYR A 37 -2.11 0.03 -5.85
C TYR A 37 -3.62 -0.07 -6.15
N ALA A 38 -4.43 -0.12 -5.09
CA ALA A 38 -5.88 -0.21 -5.16
C ALA A 38 -6.52 0.89 -6.02
N ARG A 39 -5.96 2.10 -6.01
CA ARG A 39 -6.45 3.22 -6.83
C ARG A 39 -6.45 2.90 -8.31
N TYR A 40 -5.35 2.34 -8.81
CA TYR A 40 -5.22 1.99 -10.22
C TYR A 40 -6.00 0.73 -10.56
N TYR A 41 -5.99 -0.25 -9.64
CA TYR A 41 -6.73 -1.49 -9.81
C TYR A 41 -8.23 -1.23 -9.94
N CYS A 42 -8.83 -0.51 -8.98
CA CYS A 42 -10.25 -0.20 -8.98
C CYS A 42 -10.67 0.71 -10.16
N ALA A 43 -9.80 1.61 -10.61
CA ALA A 43 -10.07 2.44 -11.79
C ALA A 43 -10.17 1.62 -13.10
N ALA A 44 -9.52 0.45 -13.15
CA ALA A 44 -9.56 -0.45 -14.30
C ALA A 44 -10.70 -1.49 -14.23
N LEU A 45 -11.34 -1.65 -13.08
CA LEU A 45 -12.47 -2.56 -12.92
C LEU A 45 -13.69 -2.07 -13.69
N THR A 46 -14.30 -2.98 -14.47
CA THR A 46 -15.57 -2.73 -15.17
C THR A 46 -16.78 -3.31 -14.44
N ARG A 47 -16.55 -3.86 -13.23
CA ARG A 47 -17.54 -4.50 -12.36
C ARG A 47 -17.29 -4.11 -10.90
N PRO A 48 -18.25 -4.30 -9.99
CA PRO A 48 -17.99 -4.16 -8.55
C PRO A 48 -16.81 -5.02 -8.10
N CYS A 49 -16.05 -4.52 -7.13
CA CYS A 49 -14.95 -5.22 -6.46
C CYS A 49 -15.49 -6.45 -5.70
N ASP A 50 -14.76 -7.55 -5.73
CA ASP A 50 -15.03 -8.77 -4.94
C ASP A 50 -13.83 -9.15 -4.05
N LEU A 51 -13.97 -10.20 -3.23
CA LEU A 51 -12.87 -10.67 -2.38
C LEU A 51 -11.63 -11.15 -3.15
N GLN A 52 -11.79 -11.61 -4.40
CA GLN A 52 -10.65 -12.00 -5.22
C GLN A 52 -9.87 -10.76 -5.67
N ASP A 53 -10.56 -9.65 -5.91
CA ASP A 53 -9.93 -8.36 -6.16
C ASP A 53 -9.16 -7.84 -4.94
N GLU A 54 -9.66 -8.04 -3.70
CA GLU A 54 -8.91 -7.72 -2.47
C GLU A 54 -7.60 -8.52 -2.38
N ILE A 55 -7.63 -9.82 -2.70
CA ILE A 55 -6.42 -10.66 -2.77
C ILE A 55 -5.44 -10.13 -3.84
N ASN A 56 -5.94 -9.73 -5.00
CA ASN A 56 -5.12 -9.16 -6.07
C ASN A 56 -4.50 -7.82 -5.65
N MET A 57 -5.25 -6.97 -4.95
CA MET A 57 -4.76 -5.70 -4.42
C MET A 57 -3.71 -5.90 -3.32
N PHE A 58 -3.86 -6.92 -2.46
CA PHE A 58 -2.84 -7.31 -1.49
C PHE A 58 -1.52 -7.65 -2.18
N HIS A 59 -1.54 -8.57 -3.15
CA HIS A 59 -0.33 -8.97 -3.88
C HIS A 59 0.26 -7.80 -4.67
N GLY A 60 -0.58 -6.98 -5.30
CA GLY A 60 -0.16 -5.80 -6.04
C GLY A 60 0.53 -4.78 -5.16
N GLN A 61 -0.02 -4.47 -3.99
CA GLN A 61 0.59 -3.53 -3.04
C GLN A 61 1.93 -4.06 -2.52
N CYS A 62 2.00 -5.32 -2.11
CA CYS A 62 3.24 -5.95 -1.63
C CYS A 62 4.33 -5.98 -2.71
N ALA A 63 3.99 -6.35 -3.94
CA ALA A 63 4.93 -6.39 -5.06
C ALA A 63 5.42 -4.98 -5.44
N LEU A 64 4.53 -3.99 -5.41
CA LEU A 64 4.88 -2.61 -5.70
C LEU A 64 5.82 -2.03 -4.63
N GLU A 65 5.53 -2.28 -3.35
CA GLU A 65 6.43 -1.92 -2.24
C GLU A 65 7.83 -2.52 -2.43
N GLU A 66 7.91 -3.82 -2.72
CA GLU A 66 9.19 -4.51 -2.96
C GLU A 66 9.92 -3.92 -4.17
N SER A 67 9.23 -3.70 -5.28
CA SER A 67 9.85 -3.16 -6.50
C SER A 67 10.51 -1.80 -6.27
N ILE A 68 9.87 -0.92 -5.51
CA ILE A 68 10.39 0.41 -5.21
C ILE A 68 11.49 0.33 -4.15
N LEU A 69 11.37 -0.59 -3.20
CA LEU A 69 12.41 -0.85 -2.21
C LEU A 69 13.72 -1.30 -2.86
N THR A 70 13.67 -2.17 -3.87
CA THR A 70 14.88 -2.67 -4.56
C THR A 70 15.68 -1.60 -5.29
N ILE A 71 15.03 -0.53 -5.76
CA ILE A 71 15.67 0.60 -6.44
C ILE A 71 15.92 1.79 -5.51
N SER A 72 15.47 1.70 -4.24
CA SER A 72 15.68 2.74 -3.25
C SER A 72 17.12 2.72 -2.75
N ASP A 73 17.83 3.82 -2.95
CA ASP A 73 19.18 4.02 -2.45
C ASP A 73 19.22 4.91 -1.20
N GLY A 74 18.07 5.36 -0.70
CA GLY A 74 17.93 6.24 0.47
C GLY A 74 17.86 5.51 1.82
N GLU A 75 17.57 6.25 2.89
CA GLU A 75 17.30 5.69 4.23
C GLU A 75 15.80 5.56 4.52
N LEU A 76 14.97 6.25 3.75
CA LEU A 76 13.53 6.33 3.93
C LEU A 76 12.81 5.88 2.66
N LEU A 77 11.67 5.23 2.84
CA LEU A 77 10.69 4.94 1.79
C LEU A 77 9.31 5.30 2.32
N PHE A 78 8.57 6.17 1.63
CA PHE A 78 7.23 6.56 2.04
C PHE A 78 6.16 5.76 1.28
N CYS A 79 5.17 5.19 1.97
CA CYS A 79 4.14 4.38 1.34
C CYS A 79 2.75 5.00 1.53
N ASP A 80 2.08 5.32 0.43
CA ASP A 80 0.64 5.61 0.35
C ASP A 80 0.01 4.41 -0.34
N THR A 81 -0.47 3.38 0.31
CA THR A 81 -0.70 3.10 1.73
C THR A 81 0.12 1.85 2.08
N THR A 82 -0.41 0.93 2.89
CA THR A 82 0.10 -0.44 3.02
C THR A 82 -1.01 -1.44 2.75
N PHE A 83 -0.67 -2.73 2.67
CA PHE A 83 -1.67 -3.80 2.57
C PHE A 83 -2.67 -3.83 3.74
N LEU A 84 -2.42 -3.11 4.85
CA LEU A 84 -3.41 -2.93 5.93
C LEU A 84 -4.71 -2.30 5.42
N THR A 85 -4.66 -1.47 4.39
CA THR A 85 -5.86 -0.90 3.78
C THR A 85 -6.74 -1.98 3.15
N VAL A 86 -6.15 -3.04 2.57
CA VAL A 86 -6.89 -4.21 2.06
C VAL A 86 -7.64 -4.90 3.20
N LYS A 87 -6.98 -5.12 4.35
CA LYS A 87 -7.62 -5.71 5.53
C LYS A 87 -8.79 -4.87 6.04
N ILE A 88 -8.62 -3.54 6.10
CA ILE A 88 -9.66 -2.63 6.58
C ILE A 88 -10.88 -2.66 5.64
N TRP A 89 -10.67 -2.57 4.33
CA TRP A 89 -11.76 -2.60 3.35
C TRP A 89 -12.43 -3.96 3.23
N SER A 90 -11.65 -5.04 3.36
CA SER A 90 -12.19 -6.39 3.34
C SER A 90 -13.18 -6.61 4.48
N ASP A 91 -12.80 -6.24 5.70
CA ASP A 91 -13.69 -6.32 6.86
C ASP A 91 -14.93 -5.42 6.72
N GLU A 92 -14.78 -4.18 6.26
CA GLU A 92 -15.89 -3.23 6.15
C GLU A 92 -16.90 -3.63 5.06
N MET A 93 -16.42 -4.08 3.89
CA MET A 93 -17.26 -4.31 2.72
C MET A 93 -17.79 -5.75 2.61
N PHE A 94 -17.02 -6.72 3.09
CA PHE A 94 -17.34 -8.15 2.94
C PHE A 94 -17.55 -8.85 4.28
N GLY A 95 -17.22 -8.21 5.41
CA GLY A 95 -17.33 -8.81 6.74
C GLY A 95 -16.28 -9.90 7.00
N GLU A 96 -15.33 -10.08 6.09
CA GLU A 96 -14.23 -11.04 6.20
C GLU A 96 -12.97 -10.51 5.50
N THR A 97 -11.81 -10.86 6.03
CA THR A 97 -10.50 -10.56 5.41
C THR A 97 -9.90 -11.84 4.81
N PRO A 98 -9.38 -11.81 3.58
CA PRO A 98 -8.70 -12.97 3.00
C PRO A 98 -7.55 -13.49 3.88
N SER A 99 -7.41 -14.81 4.00
CA SER A 99 -6.44 -15.42 4.92
C SER A 99 -5.00 -14.97 4.65
N VAL A 100 -4.62 -14.82 3.38
CA VAL A 100 -3.29 -14.34 2.97
C VAL A 100 -2.95 -12.96 3.54
N VAL A 101 -3.96 -12.10 3.73
CA VAL A 101 -3.78 -10.77 4.32
C VAL A 101 -3.60 -10.88 5.84
N LEU A 102 -4.38 -11.76 6.49
CA LEU A 102 -4.27 -12.02 7.94
C LEU A 102 -2.92 -12.65 8.31
N GLU A 103 -2.47 -13.61 7.51
CA GLU A 103 -1.18 -14.29 7.69
C GLU A 103 0.02 -13.35 7.52
N ALA A 104 -0.14 -12.25 6.77
CA ALA A 104 0.90 -11.25 6.56
C ALA A 104 0.99 -10.19 7.68
N LEU A 105 0.01 -10.16 8.61
CA LEU A 105 0.04 -9.19 9.71
C LEU A 105 1.24 -9.45 10.64
N PRO A 106 1.91 -8.39 11.13
CA PRO A 106 2.96 -8.55 12.12
C PRO A 106 2.41 -9.12 13.43
N HIS A 107 3.18 -10.00 14.06
CA HIS A 107 2.91 -10.55 15.39
C HIS A 107 3.40 -9.63 16.51
#